data_AF-A0A915HSB3-F1
#
_entry.id   AF-A0A915HSB3-F1
#
_cell.length_a   1.000
_cell.length_b   1.000
_cell.length_c   1.000
_cell.angle_alpha   90.00
_cell.angle_beta   90.00
_cell.angle_gamma   90.00
#
_symmetry.space_group_name_H-M   'P 1'
#
loop_
_entity.id
_entity.type
_entity.pdbx_description
1 polymer ?
#
loop_
_entity_poly.entity_id
_entity_poly.type
_entity_poly.pdbx_seq_one_letter_code
_entity_poly.pdbx_strand_id
1 'polypeptide(L)'
;MAVIFVAGDRPMDKQSILTSSNQIGDSKQCSSRLFEQFVARLGWEVNLNKHDYYAGGLANVSTTAPYYCTATTEILFHVSTRSMGDGDWTKKLRHIGNDEIHIVWCENIVDYRRNIIPTEFCDFLIVIYPLTNFRDDQSPALFRIQIDEKSSLNVESDNYIGGAAPIGPLFDGALVDWSLLAPLVRATALNASRAKKTSVTSKAADAHDFVEHRFEAFENLASKMENGGYQTSYNETIKKLWNIRN
;
A
#
# COMPACT_ATOMS: atom_id res chain seq x y z
N MET A 1 1.56 2.44 -1.53
CA MET A 1 0.34 2.09 -0.76
C MET A 1 0.24 3.06 0.40
N ALA A 2 -0.90 3.71 0.58
CA ALA A 2 -1.02 4.78 1.55
C ALA A 2 -1.37 4.19 2.92
N VAL A 3 -0.74 4.72 3.98
CA VAL A 3 -1.06 4.40 5.36
C VAL A 3 -1.40 5.70 6.07
N ILE A 4 -2.66 5.87 6.44
CA ILE A 4 -3.22 7.13 6.90
C ILE A 4 -3.62 6.98 8.37
N PHE A 5 -3.16 7.91 9.21
CA PHE A 5 -3.56 8.00 10.61
C PHE A 5 -4.70 9.02 10.77
N VAL A 6 -5.77 8.62 11.46
CA VAL A 6 -6.90 9.48 11.84
C VAL A 6 -7.01 9.50 13.36
N ALA A 7 -6.73 10.67 13.94
CA ALA A 7 -6.73 10.88 15.38
C ALA A 7 -8.14 10.85 16.00
N GLY A 8 -8.22 10.40 17.25
CA GLY A 8 -9.48 10.26 17.99
C GLY A 8 -10.15 11.58 18.39
N ASP A 9 -9.35 12.59 18.68
CA ASP A 9 -9.74 13.86 19.28
C ASP A 9 -9.92 15.00 18.27
N ARG A 10 -9.89 14.70 16.96
CA ARG A 10 -9.93 15.70 15.88
C ARG A 10 -11.18 15.62 15.03
N PRO A 11 -11.57 16.73 14.38
CA PRO A 11 -12.63 16.71 13.38
C PRO A 11 -12.28 15.76 12.23
N MET A 12 -13.30 15.06 11.73
CA MET A 12 -13.19 14.16 10.60
C MET A 12 -13.17 14.93 9.27
N ASP A 13 -12.07 15.63 9.01
CA ASP A 13 -11.85 16.40 7.78
C ASP A 13 -10.47 16.16 7.17
N LYS A 14 -10.37 16.40 5.86
CA LYS A 14 -9.16 16.17 5.06
C LYS A 14 -7.91 16.86 5.63
N GLN A 15 -8.04 18.11 6.07
CA GLN A 15 -6.90 18.90 6.52
C GLN A 15 -6.41 18.39 7.88
N SER A 16 -7.32 18.11 8.80
CA SER A 16 -7.00 17.54 10.12
C SER A 16 -6.25 16.21 10.02
N ILE A 17 -6.66 15.34 9.08
CA ILE A 17 -6.01 14.05 8.83
C ILE A 17 -4.60 14.21 8.25
N LEU A 18 -4.45 15.03 7.19
CA LEU A 18 -3.16 15.14 6.49
C LEU A 18 -2.11 15.97 7.27
N THR A 19 -2.55 16.83 8.18
CA THR A 19 -1.65 17.65 9.02
C THR A 19 -1.18 16.95 10.30
N SER A 20 -1.67 15.73 10.57
CA SER A 20 -1.22 14.88 11.69
C SER A 20 0.18 14.32 11.39
N SER A 21 1.23 15.11 11.67
CA SER A 21 2.64 14.76 11.43
C SER A 21 3.40 14.53 12.74
N ASN A 22 4.32 13.57 12.76
CA ASN A 22 5.29 13.40 13.84
C ASN A 22 6.44 14.39 13.65
N GLN A 23 6.39 15.55 14.31
CA GLN A 23 7.58 16.40 14.49
C GLN A 23 8.08 16.26 15.94
N ILE A 24 9.39 16.06 16.08
CA ILE A 24 10.10 16.08 17.37
C ILE A 24 10.42 17.54 17.70
N GLY A 25 9.69 18.11 18.67
CA GLY A 25 9.80 19.50 19.16
C GLY A 25 8.53 19.92 19.92
N ASP A 26 8.68 20.79 20.93
CA ASP A 26 7.86 20.90 22.16
C ASP A 26 6.35 21.16 22.09
N SER A 27 5.71 21.19 20.91
CA SER A 27 4.25 21.09 20.84
C SER A 27 3.75 20.74 19.44
N LYS A 28 3.92 19.49 19.01
CA LYS A 28 3.07 18.93 17.94
C LYS A 28 2.89 17.43 18.12
N GLN A 29 1.64 17.04 18.34
CA GLN A 29 1.20 15.72 18.77
C GLN A 29 1.62 14.61 17.80
N CYS A 30 2.29 13.60 18.35
CA CYS A 30 2.70 12.40 17.64
C CYS A 30 1.50 11.47 17.46
N SER A 31 1.46 10.74 16.34
CA SER A 31 0.57 9.60 16.15
C SER A 31 0.65 8.62 17.31
N SER A 32 -0.42 7.83 17.50
CA SER A 32 -0.48 6.93 18.65
C SER A 32 0.65 5.88 18.63
N ARG A 33 1.03 5.43 19.83
CA ARG A 33 2.04 4.37 19.99
C ARG A 33 1.63 3.09 19.25
N LEU A 34 0.33 2.73 19.30
CA LEU A 34 -0.18 1.56 18.62
C LEU A 34 -0.09 1.71 17.10
N PHE A 35 -0.42 2.89 16.56
CA PHE A 35 -0.25 3.15 15.14
C PHE A 35 1.20 2.98 14.70
N GLU A 36 2.17 3.57 15.40
CA GLU A 36 3.59 3.43 15.03
C GLU A 36 4.09 1.99 15.17
N GLN A 37 3.62 1.24 16.18
CA GLN A 37 3.92 -0.19 16.29
C GLN A 37 3.29 -1.01 15.17
N PHE A 38 2.10 -0.65 14.69
CA PHE A 38 1.47 -1.28 13.54
C PHE A 38 2.28 -1.01 12.27
N VAL A 39 2.67 0.25 12.02
CA VAL A 39 3.51 0.66 10.90
C VAL A 39 4.84 -0.10 10.88
N ALA A 40 5.51 -0.22 12.02
CA ALA A 40 6.75 -0.99 12.16
C ALA A 40 6.59 -2.50 11.88
N ARG A 41 5.35 -3.02 11.86
CA ARG A 41 5.04 -4.43 11.56
C ARG A 41 4.54 -4.64 10.13
N LEU A 42 4.27 -3.56 9.39
CA LEU A 42 3.95 -3.62 7.96
C LEU A 42 5.17 -3.97 7.11
N GLY A 43 6.36 -3.50 7.48
CA GLY A 43 7.61 -3.74 6.78
C GLY A 43 8.81 -3.25 7.58
N TRP A 44 10.00 -3.39 7.01
CA TRP A 44 11.25 -2.88 7.58
C TRP A 44 11.37 -1.39 7.30
N GLU A 45 11.81 -0.63 8.29
CA GLU A 45 12.13 0.78 8.10
C GLU A 45 13.40 0.90 7.24
N VAL A 46 13.32 1.58 6.09
CA VAL A 46 14.47 1.81 5.21
C VAL A 46 14.82 3.30 5.15
N ASN A 47 16.12 3.60 5.02
CA ASN A 47 16.60 4.95 4.75
C ASN A 47 16.59 5.19 3.24
N LEU A 48 15.72 6.09 2.77
CA LEU A 48 15.48 6.33 1.34
C LEU A 48 16.68 6.93 0.61
N ASN A 49 17.59 7.60 1.31
CA ASN A 49 18.82 8.14 0.71
C ASN A 49 19.84 7.05 0.36
N LYS A 50 19.69 5.86 0.95
CA LYS A 50 20.59 4.70 0.77
C LYS A 50 19.85 3.48 0.24
N HIS A 51 18.59 3.63 -0.18
CA HIS A 51 17.75 2.52 -0.60
C HIS A 51 17.86 2.34 -2.11
N ASP A 52 18.48 1.24 -2.53
CA ASP A 52 18.71 0.95 -3.95
C ASP A 52 17.50 0.33 -4.67
N TYR A 53 16.44 -0.01 -3.92
CA TYR A 53 15.26 -0.68 -4.45
C TYR A 53 14.09 0.29 -4.68
N TYR A 54 12.87 -0.24 -4.88
CA TYR A 54 11.71 0.58 -5.22
C TYR A 54 11.42 1.68 -4.18
N ALA A 55 11.72 2.93 -4.55
CA ALA A 55 11.60 4.09 -3.67
C ALA A 55 10.25 4.82 -3.72
N GLY A 56 9.29 4.35 -4.52
CA GLY A 56 7.90 4.86 -4.51
C GLY A 56 7.74 6.37 -4.71
N GLY A 57 8.70 7.04 -5.36
CA GLY A 57 8.68 8.49 -5.51
C GLY A 57 8.93 9.27 -4.21
N LEU A 58 9.41 8.63 -3.14
CA LEU A 58 9.67 9.25 -1.84
C LEU A 58 11.09 9.80 -1.65
N ALA A 59 12.05 9.44 -2.51
CA ALA A 59 13.48 9.68 -2.30
C ALA A 59 13.87 11.14 -1.97
N ASN A 60 13.07 12.12 -2.38
CA ASN A 60 13.33 13.55 -2.15
C ASN A 60 12.33 14.25 -1.21
N VAL A 61 11.34 13.52 -0.68
CA VAL A 61 10.24 14.10 0.13
C VAL A 61 10.13 13.48 1.52
N SER A 62 10.80 12.34 1.74
CA SER A 62 10.87 11.63 3.01
C SER A 62 12.25 11.05 3.23
N THR A 63 12.68 10.92 4.50
CA THR A 63 13.97 10.31 4.85
C THR A 63 13.86 8.80 5.00
N THR A 64 12.72 8.33 5.51
CA THR A 64 12.51 6.90 5.80
C THR A 64 11.10 6.47 5.43
N ALA A 65 10.94 5.20 5.10
CA ALA A 65 9.63 4.60 4.88
C ALA A 65 9.63 3.12 5.29
N PRO A 66 8.49 2.56 5.69
CA PRO A 66 8.33 1.12 5.77
C PRO A 66 8.34 0.51 4.37
N TYR A 67 9.12 -0.54 4.23
CA TYR A 67 9.31 -1.28 2.99
C TYR A 67 9.17 -2.77 3.26
N TYR A 68 8.49 -3.49 2.37
CA TYR A 68 8.36 -4.94 2.42
C TYR A 68 8.69 -5.53 1.07
N CYS A 69 9.43 -6.64 1.05
CA CYS A 69 9.73 -7.34 -0.17
C CYS A 69 9.77 -8.86 0.01
N THR A 70 9.58 -9.54 -1.11
CA THR A 70 9.81 -10.96 -1.34
C THR A 70 10.52 -11.10 -2.68
N ALA A 71 10.84 -12.33 -3.09
CA ALA A 71 11.45 -12.57 -4.40
C ALA A 71 10.61 -12.08 -5.61
N THR A 72 9.30 -11.83 -5.44
CA THR A 72 8.39 -11.47 -6.55
C THR A 72 7.56 -10.22 -6.28
N THR A 73 7.80 -9.50 -5.18
CA THR A 73 6.96 -8.37 -4.80
C THR A 73 7.76 -7.40 -3.96
N GLU A 74 7.60 -6.11 -4.25
CA GLU A 74 8.08 -5.00 -3.44
C GLU A 74 6.88 -4.10 -3.09
N ILE A 75 6.86 -3.58 -1.86
CA ILE A 75 5.84 -2.67 -1.36
C ILE A 75 6.54 -1.57 -0.57
N LEU A 76 6.30 -0.32 -0.96
CA LEU A 76 6.65 0.85 -0.17
C LEU A 76 5.37 1.49 0.37
N PHE A 77 5.39 1.86 1.65
CA PHE A 77 4.25 2.47 2.33
C PHE A 77 4.41 4.00 2.45
N HIS A 78 3.45 4.74 1.89
CA HIS A 78 3.33 6.19 2.06
C HIS A 78 2.61 6.50 3.37
N VAL A 79 3.37 6.65 4.47
CA VAL A 79 2.81 6.87 5.81
C VAL A 79 2.55 8.36 6.04
N SER A 80 1.31 8.74 6.36
CA SER A 80 0.89 10.14 6.49
C SER A 80 1.58 10.93 7.60
N THR A 81 2.06 10.21 8.63
CA THR A 81 2.73 10.77 9.81
C THR A 81 4.22 11.01 9.61
N ARG A 82 4.82 10.39 8.58
CA ARG A 82 6.23 10.59 8.20
C ARG A 82 6.37 11.81 7.28
N SER A 83 7.58 12.36 7.16
CA SER A 83 7.84 13.55 6.32
C SER A 83 7.43 13.30 4.87
N MET A 84 6.70 14.24 4.29
CA MET A 84 6.18 14.21 2.92
C MET A 84 6.00 15.67 2.42
N GLY A 85 7.09 16.47 2.47
CA GLY A 85 7.17 17.83 1.89
C GLY A 85 6.84 19.02 2.81
N ASP A 86 7.55 19.17 3.94
CA ASP A 86 7.62 20.40 4.77
C ASP A 86 6.33 20.94 5.40
N GLY A 87 5.35 20.06 5.69
CA GLY A 87 4.12 20.44 6.38
C GLY A 87 3.02 20.99 5.46
N ASP A 88 3.26 21.04 4.15
CA ASP A 88 2.24 21.33 3.15
C ASP A 88 1.38 20.07 2.89
N TRP A 89 0.13 20.11 3.36
CA TRP A 89 -0.81 19.00 3.22
C TRP A 89 -1.16 18.70 1.75
N THR A 90 -1.02 19.67 0.83
CA THR A 90 -1.31 19.45 -0.60
C THR A 90 -0.25 18.56 -1.25
N LYS A 91 1.02 18.73 -0.88
CA LYS A 91 2.12 17.86 -1.32
C LYS A 91 1.94 16.45 -0.77
N LYS A 92 1.57 16.32 0.52
CA LYS A 92 1.22 15.01 1.10
C LYS A 92 0.10 14.32 0.33
N LEU A 93 -0.94 15.08 -0.05
CA LEU A 93 -2.06 14.55 -0.81
C LEU A 93 -1.64 14.04 -2.20
N ARG A 94 -0.62 14.63 -2.83
CA ARG A 94 -0.10 14.11 -4.11
C ARG A 94 0.47 12.69 -3.99
N HIS A 95 1.10 12.35 -2.86
CA HIS A 95 1.65 11.00 -2.66
C HIS A 95 0.60 10.04 -2.11
N ILE A 96 -0.17 10.46 -1.10
CA ILE A 96 -1.20 9.63 -0.48
C ILE A 96 -2.38 9.42 -1.43
N GLY A 97 -2.89 10.50 -2.02
CA GLY A 97 -4.09 10.49 -2.85
C GLY A 97 -3.93 9.80 -4.20
N ASN A 98 -2.71 9.55 -4.66
CA ASN A 98 -2.44 8.85 -5.91
C ASN A 98 -2.28 7.33 -5.72
N ASP A 99 -2.37 6.82 -4.49
CA ASP A 99 -2.26 5.39 -4.24
C ASP A 99 -3.60 4.67 -4.47
N GLU A 100 -3.54 3.54 -5.16
CA GLU A 100 -4.70 2.67 -5.44
C GLU A 100 -5.29 2.07 -4.15
N ILE A 101 -4.45 1.86 -3.14
CA ILE A 101 -4.82 1.21 -1.88
C ILE A 101 -4.57 2.17 -0.73
N HIS A 102 -5.63 2.49 0.01
CA HIS A 102 -5.56 3.26 1.25
C HIS A 102 -5.78 2.34 2.45
N ILE A 103 -4.79 2.26 3.34
CA ILE A 103 -4.90 1.64 4.65
C ILE A 103 -5.10 2.76 5.67
N VAL A 104 -6.23 2.79 6.35
CA VAL A 104 -6.58 3.85 7.29
C VAL A 104 -6.62 3.29 8.71
N TRP A 105 -5.81 3.83 9.61
CA TRP A 105 -5.91 3.58 11.04
C TRP A 105 -6.79 4.66 11.66
N CYS A 106 -7.95 4.30 12.19
CA CYS A 106 -8.92 5.24 12.70
C CYS A 106 -9.15 5.06 14.21
N GLU A 107 -8.73 6.05 14.98
CA GLU A 107 -9.02 6.16 16.42
C GLU A 107 -10.20 7.10 16.71
N ASN A 108 -10.78 7.68 15.66
CA ASN A 108 -11.94 8.54 15.76
C ASN A 108 -13.19 7.75 16.15
N ILE A 109 -14.06 8.39 16.93
CA ILE A 109 -15.36 7.83 17.31
C ILE A 109 -16.31 7.74 16.11
N VAL A 110 -16.09 8.57 15.09
CA VAL A 110 -16.84 8.55 13.83
C VAL A 110 -16.14 7.61 12.86
N ASP A 111 -16.92 6.71 12.24
CA ASP A 111 -16.42 5.83 11.20
C ASP A 111 -15.85 6.62 10.01
N TYR A 112 -14.71 6.15 9.51
CA TYR A 112 -14.05 6.74 8.37
C TYR A 112 -14.85 6.45 7.09
N ARG A 113 -14.97 7.48 6.25
CA ARG A 113 -15.65 7.42 4.95
C ARG A 113 -14.69 7.79 3.83
N ARG A 114 -14.76 7.06 2.72
CA ARG A 114 -13.96 7.30 1.51
C ARG A 114 -13.98 8.74 1.01
N ASN A 115 -15.12 9.43 1.12
CA ASN A 115 -15.27 10.79 0.63
C ASN A 115 -14.54 11.87 1.46
N ILE A 116 -13.94 11.51 2.61
CA ILE A 116 -13.18 12.47 3.43
C ILE A 116 -11.90 12.91 2.69
N ILE A 117 -11.20 11.96 2.05
CA ILE A 117 -10.09 12.26 1.12
C ILE A 117 -10.59 11.93 -0.28
N PRO A 118 -11.25 12.88 -0.97
CA PRO A 118 -11.73 12.64 -2.32
C PRO A 118 -10.54 12.44 -3.26
N THR A 119 -10.49 11.30 -3.92
CA THR A 119 -9.52 10.96 -4.96
C THR A 119 -10.14 9.99 -5.96
N GLU A 120 -9.69 10.06 -7.21
CA GLU A 120 -10.05 9.09 -8.24
C GLU A 120 -9.25 7.79 -8.15
N PHE A 121 -8.09 7.79 -7.46
CA PHE A 121 -7.16 6.67 -7.46
C PHE A 121 -7.45 5.61 -6.42
N CYS A 122 -7.86 6.00 -5.20
CA CYS A 122 -8.17 5.04 -4.15
C CYS A 122 -9.26 4.08 -4.63
N ASP A 123 -8.86 2.87 -5.01
CA ASP A 123 -9.73 1.82 -5.51
C ASP A 123 -10.20 0.96 -4.33
N PHE A 124 -9.28 0.61 -3.43
CA PHE A 124 -9.57 -0.16 -2.23
C PHE A 124 -9.21 0.61 -0.97
N LEU A 125 -10.14 0.62 -0.03
CA LEU A 125 -10.00 1.24 1.28
C LEU A 125 -10.10 0.17 2.36
N ILE A 126 -9.04 0.02 3.16
CA ILE A 126 -8.99 -0.89 4.31
C ILE A 126 -8.89 -0.04 5.57
N VAL A 127 -9.96 0.07 6.35
CA VAL A 127 -9.98 0.82 7.60
C VAL A 127 -9.83 -0.12 8.79
N ILE A 128 -8.97 0.26 9.73
CA ILE A 128 -8.65 -0.46 10.96
C ILE A 128 -9.15 0.39 12.13
N TYR A 129 -10.04 -0.16 12.94
CA TYR A 129 -10.54 0.46 14.17
C TYR A 129 -10.06 -0.32 15.39
N PRO A 130 -9.17 0.24 16.22
CA PRO A 130 -8.81 -0.35 17.50
C PRO A 130 -10.01 -0.40 18.44
N LEU A 131 -10.31 -1.58 18.97
CA LEU A 131 -11.43 -1.75 19.89
C LEU A 131 -10.91 -1.74 21.33
N THR A 132 -11.01 -0.57 21.98
CA THR A 132 -10.45 -0.30 23.31
C THR A 132 -11.25 -0.92 24.47
N ASN A 133 -12.47 -1.41 24.22
CA ASN A 133 -13.39 -1.88 25.26
C ASN A 133 -13.16 -3.33 25.72
N PHE A 134 -12.11 -4.01 25.25
CA PHE A 134 -11.96 -5.47 25.42
C PHE A 134 -10.96 -5.90 26.52
N ARG A 135 -10.21 -4.98 27.14
CA ARG A 135 -9.28 -5.32 28.23
C ARG A 135 -9.36 -4.33 29.38
N ASP A 136 -9.15 -4.87 30.59
CA ASP A 136 -9.12 -4.11 31.85
C ASP A 136 -7.99 -3.07 31.91
N ASP A 137 -6.94 -3.23 31.10
CA ASP A 137 -5.80 -2.32 30.99
C ASP A 137 -5.99 -1.21 29.94
N GLN A 138 -7.19 -1.10 29.35
CA GLN A 138 -7.52 -0.20 28.24
C GLN A 138 -6.69 -0.39 26.96
N SER A 139 -5.94 -1.48 26.83
CA SER A 139 -5.25 -1.82 25.57
C SER A 139 -6.19 -2.58 24.63
N PRO A 140 -6.26 -2.23 23.34
CA PRO A 140 -7.12 -2.94 22.40
C PRO A 140 -6.63 -4.38 22.21
N ALA A 141 -7.53 -5.35 22.43
CA ALA A 141 -7.28 -6.77 22.14
C ALA A 141 -7.58 -7.10 20.67
N LEU A 142 -8.54 -6.40 20.08
CA LEU A 142 -9.10 -6.70 18.77
C LEU A 142 -9.22 -5.43 17.94
N PHE A 143 -9.16 -5.62 16.63
CA PHE A 143 -9.26 -4.57 15.64
C PHE A 143 -10.38 -4.94 14.67
N ARG A 144 -11.35 -4.04 14.50
CA ARG A 144 -12.38 -4.19 13.48
C ARG A 144 -11.83 -3.69 12.15
N ILE A 145 -12.03 -4.49 11.11
CA ILE A 145 -11.68 -4.16 9.74
C ILE A 145 -12.95 -3.74 8.99
N GLN A 146 -12.86 -2.64 8.26
CA GLN A 146 -13.84 -2.26 7.24
C GLN A 146 -13.13 -2.25 5.89
N ILE A 147 -13.75 -2.84 4.88
CA ILE A 147 -13.24 -2.87 3.51
C ILE A 147 -14.28 -2.25 2.59
N ASP A 148 -13.88 -1.21 1.87
CA ASP A 148 -14.70 -0.53 0.87
C ASP A 148 -13.99 -0.56 -0.48
N GLU A 149 -14.69 -1.03 -1.52
CA GLU A 149 -14.22 -1.10 -2.90
C GLU A 149 -14.95 -0.05 -3.74
N LYS A 150 -14.20 0.70 -4.55
CA LYS A 150 -14.73 1.74 -5.41
C LYS A 150 -15.72 1.15 -6.42
N SER A 151 -16.95 1.68 -6.43
CA SER A 151 -18.06 1.18 -7.26
C SER A 151 -17.78 1.03 -8.75
N SER A 152 -16.86 1.82 -9.33
CA SER A 152 -16.45 1.70 -10.74
C SER A 152 -15.69 0.40 -11.07
N LEU A 153 -15.28 -0.37 -10.06
CA LEU A 153 -14.75 -1.73 -10.22
C LEU A 153 -15.85 -2.80 -10.23
N ASN A 154 -17.02 -2.48 -9.68
CA ASN A 154 -18.20 -3.35 -9.67
C ASN A 154 -18.99 -3.30 -10.97
N VAL A 155 -18.34 -3.01 -12.11
CA VAL A 155 -19.00 -3.20 -13.42
C VAL A 155 -19.46 -4.65 -13.45
N GLU A 156 -20.77 -4.84 -13.55
CA GLU A 156 -21.45 -6.13 -13.58
C GLU A 156 -20.72 -7.04 -14.57
N SER A 157 -19.79 -7.85 -14.07
CA SER A 157 -19.26 -8.95 -14.85
C SER A 157 -20.40 -9.96 -14.88
N ASP A 158 -21.17 -9.94 -15.96
CA ASP A 158 -22.35 -10.78 -16.24
C ASP A 158 -22.12 -12.31 -16.08
N ASN A 159 -20.92 -12.74 -15.69
CA ASN A 159 -20.53 -14.14 -15.53
C ASN A 159 -19.94 -14.49 -14.14
N TYR A 160 -20.06 -13.61 -13.14
CA TYR A 160 -19.73 -13.98 -11.75
C TYR A 160 -20.87 -13.62 -10.81
N ILE A 161 -21.55 -14.64 -10.27
CA ILE A 161 -22.51 -14.47 -9.18
C ILE A 161 -21.70 -14.18 -7.91
N GLY A 162 -21.33 -12.91 -7.71
CA GLY A 162 -20.75 -12.42 -6.45
C GLY A 162 -19.44 -11.66 -6.60
N GLY A 163 -19.52 -10.36 -6.94
CA GLY A 163 -18.51 -9.34 -6.63
C GLY A 163 -17.10 -9.55 -7.23
N ALA A 164 -16.23 -8.56 -7.04
CA ALA A 164 -14.82 -8.66 -7.42
C ALA A 164 -14.13 -9.87 -6.76
N ALA A 165 -13.06 -10.38 -7.39
CA ALA A 165 -12.27 -11.48 -6.85
C ALA A 165 -11.89 -11.22 -5.38
N PRO A 166 -11.97 -12.22 -4.47
CA PRO A 166 -11.66 -12.00 -3.06
C PRO A 166 -10.25 -11.44 -2.87
N ILE A 167 -10.17 -10.22 -2.35
CA ILE A 167 -8.90 -9.51 -2.14
C ILE A 167 -8.22 -9.85 -0.80
N GLY A 168 -8.70 -10.88 -0.10
CA GLY A 168 -8.37 -11.21 1.30
C GLY A 168 -6.88 -11.40 1.63
N PRO A 169 -6.53 -11.88 2.83
CA PRO A 169 -7.33 -12.73 3.72
C PRO A 169 -8.36 -12.02 4.60
N LEU A 170 -8.37 -10.69 4.67
CA LEU A 170 -9.40 -9.95 5.41
C LEU A 170 -10.67 -9.79 4.58
N PHE A 171 -11.80 -9.65 5.27
CA PHE A 171 -13.11 -9.32 4.71
C PHE A 171 -13.74 -8.18 5.52
N ASP A 172 -14.75 -7.52 4.96
CA ASP A 172 -15.45 -6.43 5.64
C ASP A 172 -16.11 -6.92 6.94
N GLY A 173 -15.89 -6.19 8.04
CA GLY A 173 -16.36 -6.57 9.37
C GLY A 173 -15.47 -7.56 10.13
N ALA A 174 -14.34 -8.00 9.57
CA ALA A 174 -13.44 -8.93 10.27
C ALA A 174 -12.92 -8.35 11.61
N LEU A 175 -12.80 -9.22 12.62
CA LEU A 175 -12.15 -8.93 13.89
C LEU A 175 -10.79 -9.63 13.93
N VAL A 176 -9.74 -8.86 14.18
CA VAL A 176 -8.36 -9.35 14.07
C VAL A 176 -7.59 -9.07 15.35
N ASP A 177 -6.86 -10.06 15.83
CA ASP A 177 -5.93 -9.91 16.95
C ASP A 177 -4.68 -9.10 16.52
N TRP A 178 -4.09 -8.39 17.48
CA TRP A 178 -2.88 -7.59 17.27
C TRP A 178 -1.74 -8.37 16.60
N SER A 179 -1.53 -9.63 16.95
CA SER A 179 -0.44 -10.45 16.42
C SER A 179 -0.57 -10.70 14.91
N LEU A 180 -1.79 -10.74 14.38
CA LEU A 180 -2.08 -11.06 12.98
C LEU A 180 -2.43 -9.83 12.13
N LEU A 181 -2.72 -8.68 12.76
CA LEU A 181 -3.21 -7.48 12.07
C LEU A 181 -2.33 -7.04 10.89
N ALA A 182 -1.07 -6.69 11.14
CA ALA A 182 -0.18 -6.18 10.10
C ALA A 182 0.06 -7.15 8.92
N PRO A 183 0.38 -8.46 9.14
CA PRO A 183 0.55 -9.38 8.02
C PRO A 183 -0.74 -9.62 7.22
N LEU A 184 -1.91 -9.69 7.87
CA LEU A 184 -3.19 -9.87 7.17
C LEU A 184 -3.59 -8.63 6.37
N VAL A 185 -3.38 -7.43 6.92
CA VAL A 185 -3.62 -6.17 6.20
C VAL A 185 -2.70 -6.07 4.98
N ARG A 186 -1.40 -6.36 5.13
CA ARG A 186 -0.44 -6.33 4.02
C ARG A 186 -0.80 -7.34 2.92
N ALA A 187 -1.16 -8.57 3.28
CA ALA A 187 -1.56 -9.59 2.32
C ALA A 187 -2.83 -9.16 1.55
N THR A 188 -3.81 -8.60 2.26
CA THR A 188 -5.06 -8.09 1.67
C THR A 188 -4.79 -6.93 0.71
N ALA A 189 -4.00 -5.94 1.14
CA ALA A 189 -3.62 -4.80 0.32
C ALA A 189 -2.85 -5.22 -0.96
N LEU A 190 -1.97 -6.21 -0.85
CA LEU A 190 -1.23 -6.74 -2.00
C LEU A 190 -2.16 -7.43 -3.00
N ASN A 191 -3.09 -8.25 -2.51
CA ASN A 191 -4.07 -8.93 -3.36
C ASN A 191 -5.02 -7.94 -4.02
N ALA A 192 -5.47 -6.90 -3.30
CA ALA A 192 -6.26 -5.81 -3.85
C ALA A 192 -5.54 -5.08 -5.00
N SER A 193 -4.25 -4.75 -4.83
CA SER A 193 -3.47 -4.12 -5.92
C SER A 193 -3.34 -5.04 -7.14
N ARG A 194 -3.18 -6.35 -6.95
CA ARG A 194 -3.15 -7.33 -8.06
C ARG A 194 -4.51 -7.46 -8.76
N ALA A 195 -5.60 -7.46 -7.98
CA ALA A 195 -6.96 -7.49 -8.52
C ALA A 195 -7.24 -6.25 -9.37
N LYS A 196 -6.86 -5.06 -8.89
CA LYS A 196 -6.96 -3.82 -9.66
C LYS A 196 -6.23 -3.93 -10.99
N LYS A 197 -4.96 -4.32 -10.97
CA LYS A 197 -4.15 -4.46 -12.21
C LYS A 197 -4.79 -5.44 -13.20
N THR A 198 -5.30 -6.57 -12.70
CA THR A 198 -5.99 -7.56 -13.54
C THR A 198 -7.31 -7.01 -14.11
N SER A 199 -8.07 -6.22 -13.35
CA SER A 199 -9.30 -5.58 -13.83
C SER A 199 -9.02 -4.54 -14.92
N VAL A 200 -7.91 -3.80 -14.83
CA VAL A 200 -7.44 -2.88 -15.87
C VAL A 200 -7.04 -3.67 -17.12
N THR A 201 -6.23 -4.72 -16.96
CA THR A 201 -5.84 -5.67 -18.01
C THR A 201 -7.05 -6.34 -18.70
N SER A 202 -8.18 -6.56 -18.02
CA SER A 202 -9.37 -7.14 -18.65
C SER A 202 -10.06 -6.23 -19.67
N LYS A 203 -9.79 -4.91 -19.63
CA LYS A 203 -10.10 -3.99 -20.71
C LYS A 203 -8.99 -4.16 -21.74
N ALA A 204 -9.31 -4.82 -22.87
CA ALA A 204 -8.35 -5.33 -23.86
C ALA A 204 -7.25 -4.36 -24.35
N ALA A 205 -7.41 -3.05 -24.17
CA ALA A 205 -6.39 -2.05 -24.49
C ALA A 205 -5.20 -2.05 -23.50
N ASP A 206 -5.45 -2.22 -22.19
CA ASP A 206 -4.41 -2.04 -21.15
C ASP A 206 -3.72 -3.37 -20.76
N ALA A 207 -4.30 -4.51 -21.16
CA ALA A 207 -3.67 -5.83 -21.05
C ALA A 207 -2.40 -5.92 -21.90
N HIS A 208 -2.50 -5.31 -23.08
CA HIS A 208 -1.43 -5.25 -24.06
C HIS A 208 -0.23 -4.52 -23.47
N ASP A 209 -0.46 -3.40 -22.79
CA ASP A 209 0.57 -2.56 -22.15
C ASP A 209 1.47 -3.30 -21.16
N PHE A 210 0.97 -4.23 -20.33
CA PHE A 210 1.84 -4.90 -19.34
C PHE A 210 2.70 -6.00 -19.96
N VAL A 211 2.15 -6.78 -20.89
CA VAL A 211 2.92 -7.80 -21.64
C VAL A 211 3.90 -7.11 -22.57
N GLU A 212 3.48 -6.02 -23.21
CA GLU A 212 4.30 -5.18 -24.07
C GLU A 212 5.41 -4.49 -23.29
N HIS A 213 5.14 -3.85 -22.15
CA HIS A 213 6.20 -3.28 -21.31
C HIS A 213 7.18 -4.33 -20.78
N ARG A 214 6.70 -5.54 -20.43
CA ARG A 214 7.60 -6.63 -20.05
C ARG A 214 8.43 -7.07 -21.25
N PHE A 215 7.83 -7.20 -22.43
CA PHE A 215 8.50 -7.55 -23.67
C PHE A 215 9.55 -6.49 -24.05
N GLU A 216 9.20 -5.21 -24.04
CA GLU A 216 10.10 -4.08 -24.23
C GLU A 216 11.24 -4.07 -23.19
N ALA A 217 10.95 -4.34 -21.92
CA ALA A 217 11.99 -4.45 -20.90
C ALA A 217 12.94 -5.63 -21.17
N PHE A 218 12.42 -6.76 -21.65
CA PHE A 218 13.22 -7.90 -22.08
C PHE A 218 14.07 -7.59 -23.32
N GLU A 219 13.50 -6.97 -24.35
CA GLU A 219 14.20 -6.55 -25.56
C GLU A 219 15.30 -5.53 -25.25
N ASN A 220 15.00 -4.54 -24.40
CA ASN A 220 15.98 -3.55 -23.95
C ASN A 220 17.11 -4.18 -23.14
N LEU A 221 16.82 -5.20 -22.32
CA LEU A 221 17.84 -5.94 -21.58
C LEU A 221 18.69 -6.78 -22.53
N ALA A 222 18.08 -7.49 -23.48
CA ALA A 222 18.77 -8.28 -24.49
C ALA A 222 19.70 -7.41 -25.33
N SER A 223 19.23 -6.28 -25.82
CA SER A 223 20.02 -5.30 -26.57
C SER A 223 21.20 -4.75 -25.76
N LYS A 224 21.00 -4.47 -24.46
CA LYS A 224 22.09 -4.05 -23.56
C LYS A 224 23.11 -5.16 -23.30
N MET A 225 22.69 -6.41 -23.24
CA MET A 225 23.60 -7.55 -23.11
C MET A 225 24.42 -7.78 -24.39
N GLU A 226 23.81 -7.61 -25.56
CA GLU A 226 24.50 -7.69 -26.86
C GLU A 226 25.52 -6.56 -27.05
N ASN A 227 25.16 -5.33 -26.66
CA ASN A 227 26.01 -4.14 -26.83
C ASN A 227 27.04 -3.92 -25.71
N GLY A 228 26.84 -4.53 -24.53
CA GLY A 228 27.61 -4.26 -23.31
C GLY A 228 28.83 -5.15 -23.06
N GLY A 229 29.21 -6.03 -24.01
CA GLY A 229 30.41 -6.88 -23.87
C GLY A 229 30.33 -7.96 -22.78
N TYR A 230 29.13 -8.27 -22.26
CA TYR A 230 28.93 -9.45 -21.43
C TYR A 230 29.00 -10.69 -22.33
N GLN A 231 30.18 -11.30 -22.41
CA GLN A 231 30.43 -12.60 -23.05
C GLN A 231 29.79 -13.78 -22.28
N THR A 232 28.51 -13.70 -21.98
CA THR A 232 27.70 -14.90 -21.81
C THR A 232 26.59 -14.78 -22.80
N SER A 233 26.75 -15.50 -23.91
CA SER A 233 25.77 -15.56 -24.98
C SER A 233 24.40 -15.78 -24.38
N TYR A 234 23.40 -15.01 -24.79
CA TYR A 234 21.98 -15.20 -24.49
C TYR A 234 21.57 -16.70 -24.47
N ASN A 235 22.15 -17.50 -25.36
CA ASN A 235 21.95 -18.95 -25.44
C ASN A 235 22.46 -19.74 -24.22
N GLU A 236 23.56 -19.35 -23.57
CA GLU A 236 24.07 -20.02 -22.37
C GLU A 236 23.19 -19.76 -21.14
N THR A 237 22.68 -18.55 -20.98
CA THR A 237 21.79 -18.19 -19.87
C THR A 237 20.45 -18.91 -19.98
N ILE A 238 19.85 -18.94 -21.18
CA ILE A 238 18.61 -19.69 -21.43
C ILE A 238 18.84 -21.20 -21.26
N LYS A 239 19.95 -21.76 -21.76
CA LYS A 239 20.29 -23.19 -21.57
C LYS A 239 20.47 -23.55 -20.09
N LYS A 240 21.09 -22.69 -19.28
CA LYS A 240 21.22 -22.90 -17.83
C LYS A 240 19.86 -22.88 -17.13
N LEU A 241 18.97 -21.97 -17.51
CA LEU A 241 17.62 -21.89 -16.94
C LEU A 241 16.72 -23.07 -17.37
N TRP A 242 16.88 -23.56 -18.60
CA TRP A 242 16.15 -24.73 -19.09
C TRP A 242 16.66 -26.06 -18.52
N ASN A 243 17.97 -26.19 -18.26
CA ASN A 243 18.55 -27.39 -17.66
C ASN A 243 18.25 -27.56 -16.16
N ILE A 244 17.67 -26.56 -15.49
CA ILE A 244 17.17 -26.68 -14.11
C ILE A 244 15.82 -27.42 -14.07
N ARG A 245 15.19 -27.66 -15.23
CA ARG A 245 13.88 -28.31 -15.36
C ARG A 245 13.89 -29.77 -15.81
N ASN A 246 15.05 -30.42 -15.90
CA ASN A 246 15.19 -31.87 -16.12
C ASN A 246 16.00 -32.53 -15.02
#